data_AF-A0A7Y7DFH8-F1
#
_entry.id   AF-A0A7Y7DFH8-F1
#
_cell.length_a   1.000
_cell.length_b   1.000
_cell.length_c   1.000
_cell.angle_alpha   90.00
_cell.angle_beta   90.00
_cell.angle_gamma   90.00
#
_symmetry.space_group_name_H-M   'P 1'
#
loop_
_entity.id
_entity.type
_entity.pdbx_description
1 polymer ?
#
loop_
_entity_poly.entity_id
_entity_poly.type
_entity_poly.pdbx_seq_one_letter_code
_entity_poly.pdbx_strand_id
1 'polypeptide(L)'
;MSEIQSEKFIQYKVKDISLAEWGRKEIKLAEAEMPGLMALREEYGETKPLQGARIAGCLHMTIQTAVLIETLVELGAEVTWSSCNIFSTQDHAASAIAAAGISVYAWKGMTAEEFDWCIEQTLFFGEERKPLNMILDDGGDLTNMVLDQYPELVSGIKGLSEETTTGVHRLYERM
;
A
#
# COMPACT_ATOMS: atom_id res chain seq x y z
N MET A 1 2.57 -27.19 5.52
CA MET A 1 1.28 -26.89 4.89
C MET A 1 0.44 -26.20 5.94
N SER A 2 0.64 -24.90 6.14
CA SER A 2 -0.23 -24.13 7.04
C SER A 2 -1.59 -24.02 6.35
N GLU A 3 -2.62 -24.47 7.06
CA GLU A 3 -4.00 -24.23 6.69
C GLU A 3 -4.17 -22.71 6.56
N ILE A 4 -4.57 -22.24 5.37
CA ILE A 4 -5.00 -20.86 5.18
C ILE A 4 -6.28 -20.72 6.02
N GLN A 5 -6.12 -20.35 7.29
CA GLN A 5 -7.24 -19.99 8.13
C GLN A 5 -8.00 -18.88 7.40
N SER A 6 -9.29 -19.08 7.17
CA SER A 6 -10.12 -18.07 6.52
C SER A 6 -10.31 -16.89 7.47
N GLU A 7 -9.30 -16.04 7.59
CA GLU A 7 -9.44 -14.76 8.26
C GLU A 7 -10.48 -13.95 7.49
N LYS A 8 -11.50 -13.53 8.24
CA LYS A 8 -12.58 -12.70 7.73
C LYS A 8 -11.98 -11.42 7.13
N PHE A 9 -12.38 -11.08 5.92
CA PHE A 9 -11.93 -9.85 5.26
C PHE A 9 -12.23 -8.62 6.14
N ILE A 10 -11.20 -7.79 6.34
CA ILE A 10 -11.26 -6.51 7.04
C ILE A 10 -10.95 -5.44 5.99
N GLN A 11 -11.86 -4.51 5.71
CA GLN A 11 -11.64 -3.52 4.64
C GLN A 11 -10.42 -2.61 4.90
N TYR A 12 -10.25 -2.16 6.13
CA TYR A 12 -9.14 -1.31 6.56
C TYR A 12 -8.97 -1.41 8.09
N LYS A 13 -7.79 -1.00 8.60
CA LYS A 13 -7.57 -0.79 10.04
C LYS A 13 -6.68 0.43 10.25
N VAL A 14 -7.28 1.47 10.80
CA VAL A 14 -6.64 2.75 11.14
C VAL A 14 -6.94 3.11 12.58
N LYS A 15 -6.17 4.05 13.15
CA LYS A 15 -6.31 4.42 14.56
C LYS A 15 -7.64 5.08 14.91
N ASP A 16 -8.07 6.04 14.09
CA ASP A 16 -9.27 6.84 14.34
C ASP A 16 -9.81 7.42 13.03
N ILE A 17 -10.86 6.79 12.49
CA ILE A 17 -11.47 7.18 11.22
C ILE A 17 -12.05 8.62 11.24
N SER A 18 -12.31 9.20 12.42
CA SER A 18 -12.82 10.57 12.54
C SER A 18 -11.83 11.63 12.06
N LEU A 19 -10.54 11.29 11.93
CA LEU A 19 -9.48 12.16 11.43
C LEU A 19 -9.51 12.36 9.91
N ALA A 20 -10.37 11.64 9.18
CA ALA A 20 -10.40 11.63 7.72
C ALA A 20 -10.61 13.02 7.09
N GLU A 21 -11.45 13.88 7.69
CA GLU A 21 -11.70 15.22 7.14
C GLU A 21 -10.44 16.10 7.21
N TRP A 22 -9.68 16.00 8.30
CA TRP A 22 -8.40 16.70 8.45
C TRP A 22 -7.37 16.16 7.45
N GLY A 23 -7.23 14.83 7.35
CA GLY A 23 -6.36 14.21 6.36
C GLY A 23 -6.68 14.65 4.93
N ARG A 24 -7.96 14.73 4.57
CA ARG A 24 -8.39 15.21 3.25
C ARG A 24 -7.99 16.66 2.99
N LYS A 25 -8.03 17.53 4.00
CA LYS A 25 -7.57 18.93 3.85
C LYS A 25 -6.06 18.99 3.59
N GLU A 26 -5.27 18.20 4.30
CA GLU A 26 -3.82 18.16 4.07
C GLU A 26 -3.44 17.51 2.74
N ILE A 27 -4.13 16.45 2.31
CA ILE A 27 -3.93 15.86 0.98
C ILE A 27 -4.14 16.90 -0.12
N LYS A 28 -5.21 17.70 -0.05
CA LYS A 28 -5.48 18.77 -1.02
C LYS A 28 -4.37 19.83 -1.06
N LEU A 29 -3.76 20.14 0.09
CA LEU A 29 -2.62 21.05 0.13
C LEU A 29 -1.38 20.40 -0.48
N ALA A 30 -1.15 19.12 -0.21
CA ALA A 30 -0.02 18.38 -0.76
C ALA A 30 -0.11 18.18 -2.28
N GLU A 31 -1.32 18.01 -2.84
CA GLU A 31 -1.53 17.95 -4.29
C GLU A 31 -0.95 19.19 -5.01
N ALA A 32 -1.09 20.39 -4.42
CA ALA A 32 -0.52 21.62 -4.98
C ALA A 32 1.02 21.65 -4.98
N GLU A 33 1.65 20.93 -4.05
CA GLU A 33 3.11 20.82 -3.89
C GLU A 33 3.70 19.57 -4.60
N MET A 34 2.86 18.76 -5.26
CA MET A 34 3.28 17.54 -5.96
C MET A 34 2.92 17.58 -7.46
N PRO A 35 3.41 18.59 -8.22
CA PRO A 35 3.00 18.81 -9.61
C PRO A 35 3.34 17.64 -10.53
N GLY A 36 4.39 16.87 -10.24
CA GLY A 36 4.75 15.69 -11.01
C GLY A 36 3.67 14.59 -10.96
N LEU A 37 3.15 14.27 -9.77
CA LEU A 37 2.05 13.30 -9.64
C LEU A 37 0.75 13.83 -10.26
N MET A 38 0.47 15.12 -10.11
CA MET A 38 -0.74 15.72 -10.68
C MET A 38 -0.69 15.70 -12.22
N ALA A 39 0.47 15.98 -12.81
CA ALA A 39 0.68 15.86 -14.25
C ALA A 39 0.48 14.43 -14.75
N LEU A 40 0.95 13.41 -14.01
CA LEU A 40 0.71 12.00 -14.36
C LEU A 40 -0.79 11.65 -14.33
N ARG A 41 -1.54 12.16 -13.33
CA ARG A 41 -3.00 11.98 -13.29
C ARG A 41 -3.67 12.61 -14.51
N GLU A 42 -3.26 13.82 -14.90
CA GLU A 42 -3.79 14.51 -16.07
C GLU A 42 -3.46 13.77 -17.38
N GLU A 43 -2.20 13.35 -17.55
CA GLU A 43 -1.73 12.71 -18.78
C GLU A 43 -2.29 11.30 -18.98
N TYR A 44 -2.40 10.51 -17.90
CA TYR A 44 -2.73 9.08 -17.99
C TYR A 44 -4.08 8.70 -17.38
N GLY A 45 -4.78 9.63 -16.74
CA GLY A 45 -6.06 9.38 -16.07
C GLY A 45 -7.15 8.87 -17.01
N GLU A 46 -7.18 9.30 -18.27
CA GLU A 46 -8.17 8.80 -19.25
C GLU A 46 -7.80 7.42 -19.80
N THR A 47 -6.50 7.12 -19.95
CA THR A 47 -6.03 5.86 -20.56
C THR A 47 -6.01 4.70 -19.57
N LYS A 48 -6.05 4.99 -18.26
CA LYS A 48 -6.06 4.01 -17.16
C LYS A 48 -5.01 2.90 -17.36
N PRO A 49 -3.71 3.24 -17.48
CA PRO A 49 -2.68 2.26 -17.84
C PRO A 49 -2.49 1.16 -16.79
N LEU A 50 -2.92 1.40 -15.55
CA LEU A 50 -2.84 0.43 -14.45
C LEU A 50 -4.11 -0.41 -14.30
N GLN A 51 -5.05 -0.35 -15.25
CA GLN A 51 -6.27 -1.16 -15.21
C GLN A 51 -5.94 -2.65 -15.05
N GLY A 52 -6.47 -3.25 -13.97
CA GLY A 52 -6.25 -4.66 -13.63
C GLY A 52 -4.98 -4.94 -12.81
N ALA A 53 -4.19 -3.91 -12.50
CA ALA A 53 -3.15 -4.00 -11.48
C ALA A 53 -3.78 -4.08 -10.08
N ARG A 54 -3.23 -4.95 -9.24
CA ARG A 54 -3.55 -5.10 -7.81
C ARG A 54 -2.24 -4.91 -7.06
N ILE A 55 -2.00 -3.67 -6.66
CA ILE A 55 -0.73 -3.19 -6.12
C ILE A 55 -0.79 -3.25 -4.60
N ALA A 56 0.00 -4.13 -4.00
CA ALA A 56 0.28 -4.07 -2.57
C ALA A 56 1.44 -3.10 -2.34
N GLY A 57 1.17 -2.03 -1.58
CA GLY A 57 2.16 -1.04 -1.19
C GLY A 57 2.60 -1.19 0.26
N CYS A 58 3.91 -1.18 0.50
CA CYS A 58 4.49 -1.10 1.84
C CYS A 58 5.48 0.07 1.87
N LEU A 59 4.99 1.24 2.25
CA LEU A 59 5.72 2.51 2.27
C LEU A 59 5.12 3.38 3.37
N HIS A 60 5.90 4.28 3.97
CA HIS A 60 5.44 5.22 5.00
C HIS A 60 4.03 5.78 4.70
N MET A 61 3.05 5.54 5.57
CA MET A 61 1.67 6.00 5.36
C MET A 61 1.51 7.48 5.75
N THR A 62 1.96 8.38 4.86
CA THR A 62 1.98 9.84 5.02
C THR A 62 0.96 10.54 4.12
N ILE A 63 0.81 11.86 4.27
CA ILE A 63 0.03 12.69 3.34
C ILE A 63 0.57 12.62 1.91
N GLN A 64 1.88 12.60 1.70
CA GLN A 64 2.49 12.53 0.38
C GLN A 64 2.21 11.16 -0.27
N THR A 65 2.32 10.10 0.52
CA THR A 65 1.99 8.74 0.08
C THR A 65 0.49 8.61 -0.24
N ALA A 66 -0.39 9.31 0.46
CA ALA A 66 -1.81 9.36 0.12
C ALA A 66 -2.04 9.94 -1.30
N VAL A 67 -1.28 10.97 -1.70
CA VAL A 67 -1.31 11.51 -3.07
C VAL A 67 -0.81 10.48 -4.09
N LEU A 68 0.25 9.71 -3.76
CA LEU A 68 0.71 8.59 -4.59
C LEU A 68 -0.37 7.51 -4.74
N ILE A 69 -0.95 7.04 -3.64
CA ILE A 69 -2.02 6.03 -3.62
C ILE A 69 -3.18 6.45 -4.52
N GLU A 70 -3.69 7.67 -4.33
CA GLU A 70 -4.81 8.17 -5.14
C GLU A 70 -4.42 8.38 -6.61
N THR A 71 -3.13 8.63 -6.90
CA THR A 71 -2.65 8.63 -8.29
C THR A 71 -2.71 7.25 -8.90
N LEU A 72 -2.25 6.21 -8.21
CA LEU A 72 -2.30 4.83 -8.71
C LEU A 72 -3.75 4.39 -8.97
N VAL A 73 -4.66 4.72 -8.06
CA VAL A 73 -6.10 4.46 -8.22
C VAL A 73 -6.68 5.26 -9.39
N GLU A 74 -6.36 6.55 -9.52
CA GLU A 74 -6.77 7.35 -10.68
C GLU A 74 -6.25 6.76 -11.99
N LEU A 75 -5.08 6.14 -12.00
CA LEU A 75 -4.54 5.46 -13.18
C LEU A 75 -5.11 4.04 -13.41
N GLY A 76 -6.08 3.61 -12.61
CA GLY A 76 -6.86 2.37 -12.81
C GLY A 76 -6.45 1.18 -11.95
N ALA A 77 -5.52 1.34 -11.00
CA ALA A 77 -5.11 0.25 -10.11
C ALA A 77 -6.13 0.02 -8.98
N GLU A 78 -6.25 -1.23 -8.56
CA GLU A 78 -6.72 -1.57 -7.21
C GLU A 78 -5.50 -1.53 -6.27
N VAL A 79 -5.65 -0.92 -5.09
CA VAL A 79 -4.53 -0.69 -4.17
C VAL A 79 -4.88 -1.15 -2.74
N THR A 80 -3.94 -1.86 -2.13
CA THR A 80 -3.91 -2.15 -0.68
C THR A 80 -2.61 -1.61 -0.10
N TRP A 81 -2.63 -1.10 1.13
CA TRP A 81 -1.47 -0.40 1.69
C TRP A 81 -1.19 -0.69 3.16
N SER A 82 0.09 -0.85 3.48
CA SER A 82 0.64 -0.87 4.85
C SER A 82 1.80 0.12 4.97
N SER A 83 2.15 0.48 6.20
CA SER A 83 3.34 1.31 6.45
C SER A 83 4.58 0.44 6.59
N CYS A 84 5.72 0.86 6.04
CA CYS A 84 7.03 0.19 6.19
C CYS A 84 7.73 0.51 7.54
N ASN A 85 7.14 1.37 8.39
CA ASN A 85 7.70 1.69 9.70
C ASN A 85 6.63 1.99 10.76
N ILE A 86 6.76 1.35 11.92
CA ILE A 86 5.83 1.40 13.06
C ILE A 86 5.51 2.80 13.62
N PHE A 87 6.36 3.81 13.38
CA PHE A 87 6.17 5.17 13.88
C PHE A 87 5.93 6.21 12.80
N SER A 88 6.04 5.85 11.53
CA SER A 88 6.03 6.81 10.41
C SER A 88 4.62 7.25 9.99
N THR A 89 3.60 6.43 10.28
CA THR A 89 2.23 6.71 9.89
C THR A 89 1.75 8.06 10.43
N GLN A 90 1.11 8.82 9.54
CA GLN A 90 0.31 9.98 9.87
C GLN A 90 -1.15 9.53 9.94
N ASP A 91 -1.69 9.40 11.15
CA ASP A 91 -2.99 8.72 11.37
C ASP A 91 -4.16 9.39 10.61
N HIS A 92 -4.10 10.71 10.41
CA HIS A 92 -5.09 11.44 9.61
C HIS A 92 -4.98 11.15 8.11
N ALA A 93 -3.76 10.95 7.59
CA ALA A 93 -3.55 10.51 6.20
C ALA A 93 -4.13 9.10 5.96
N ALA A 94 -3.79 8.16 6.84
CA ALA A 94 -4.34 6.79 6.80
C ALA A 94 -5.87 6.81 6.86
N SER A 95 -6.45 7.63 7.73
CA SER A 95 -7.90 7.75 7.87
C SER A 95 -8.56 8.34 6.64
N ALA A 96 -7.93 9.30 5.96
CA ALA A 96 -8.46 9.86 4.71
C ALA A 96 -8.44 8.85 3.55
N ILE A 97 -7.43 7.99 3.47
CA ILE A 97 -7.34 6.88 2.50
C ILE A 97 -8.40 5.82 2.81
N ALA A 98 -8.56 5.42 4.07
CA ALA A 98 -9.60 4.48 4.49
C ALA A 98 -11.01 5.02 4.17
N ALA A 99 -11.28 6.30 4.44
CA ALA A 99 -12.56 6.94 4.14
C ALA A 99 -12.83 7.09 2.62
N ALA A 100 -11.79 7.07 1.79
CA ALA A 100 -11.91 7.00 0.33
C ALA A 100 -12.26 5.59 -0.19
N GLY A 101 -12.38 4.60 0.70
CA GLY A 101 -12.71 3.22 0.36
C GLY A 101 -11.50 2.36 -0.01
N ILE A 102 -10.28 2.89 0.12
CA ILE A 102 -9.04 2.18 -0.20
C ILE A 102 -8.59 1.39 1.04
N SER A 103 -8.19 0.14 0.84
CA SER A 103 -7.75 -0.73 1.92
C SER A 103 -6.38 -0.31 2.46
N VAL A 104 -6.36 0.20 3.69
CA VAL A 104 -5.14 0.62 4.39
C VAL A 104 -5.10 0.05 5.80
N TYR A 105 -3.95 -0.50 6.17
CA TYR A 105 -3.68 -1.11 7.47
C TYR A 105 -2.44 -0.45 8.05
N ALA A 106 -2.65 0.67 8.75
CA ALA A 106 -1.55 1.46 9.27
C ALA A 106 -2.04 2.39 10.40
N TRP A 107 -1.28 2.44 11.49
CA TRP A 107 -1.39 3.46 12.52
C TRP A 107 -0.02 3.77 13.11
N LYS A 108 0.09 4.91 13.77
CA LYS A 108 1.30 5.30 14.49
C LYS A 108 1.41 4.56 15.81
N GLY A 109 2.55 3.91 16.04
CA GLY A 109 2.86 3.18 17.27
C GLY A 109 2.45 1.71 17.24
N MET A 110 2.52 1.07 16.07
CA MET A 110 2.29 -0.39 15.94
C MET A 110 3.32 -1.19 16.75
N THR A 111 2.90 -2.34 17.27
CA THR A 111 3.83 -3.39 17.69
C THR A 111 4.46 -4.08 16.46
N ALA A 112 5.49 -4.90 16.67
CA ALA A 112 6.08 -5.69 15.58
C ALA A 112 5.07 -6.71 15.01
N GLU A 113 4.28 -7.36 15.86
CA GLU A 113 3.23 -8.30 15.43
C GLU A 113 2.14 -7.58 14.61
N GLU A 114 1.76 -6.36 15.03
CA GLU A 114 0.79 -5.55 14.28
C GLU A 114 1.34 -5.09 12.93
N PHE A 115 2.64 -4.80 12.85
CA PHE A 115 3.33 -4.44 11.62
C PHE A 115 3.28 -5.58 10.60
N ASP A 116 3.70 -6.78 10.98
CA ASP A 116 3.67 -7.96 10.11
C ASP A 116 2.22 -8.26 9.69
N TRP A 117 1.28 -8.24 10.64
CA TRP A 117 -0.14 -8.42 10.36
C TRP A 117 -0.65 -7.43 9.31
N CYS A 118 -0.26 -6.15 9.40
CA CYS A 118 -0.68 -5.13 8.43
C CYS A 118 -0.18 -5.44 7.02
N ILE A 119 1.08 -5.88 6.87
CA ILE A 119 1.64 -6.26 5.56
C ILE A 119 0.87 -7.47 5.00
N GLU A 120 0.60 -8.48 5.82
CA GLU A 120 -0.15 -9.68 5.41
C GLU A 120 -1.56 -9.33 4.87
N GLN A 121 -2.25 -8.36 5.49
CA GLN A 121 -3.57 -7.93 5.01
C GLN A 121 -3.53 -7.29 3.61
N THR A 122 -2.36 -6.80 3.16
CA THR A 122 -2.24 -6.18 1.82
C THR A 122 -2.14 -7.20 0.68
N LEU A 123 -1.82 -8.46 0.99
CA LEU A 123 -1.53 -9.47 -0.03
C LEU A 123 -2.77 -9.90 -0.84
N PHE A 124 -3.97 -9.63 -0.32
CA PHE A 124 -5.24 -10.06 -0.91
C PHE A 124 -6.23 -8.90 -1.02
N PHE A 125 -6.99 -8.88 -2.12
CA PHE A 125 -7.87 -7.79 -2.53
C PHE A 125 -9.34 -8.21 -2.45
N GLY A 126 -10.11 -7.43 -1.68
CA GLY A 126 -11.56 -7.59 -1.51
C GLY A 126 -11.97 -8.87 -0.79
N GLU A 127 -13.29 -9.06 -0.65
CA GLU A 127 -13.88 -10.24 0.00
C GLU A 127 -13.55 -11.55 -0.74
N GLU A 128 -13.35 -11.49 -2.06
CA GLU A 128 -12.93 -12.63 -2.90
C GLU A 128 -11.46 -13.01 -2.71
N ARG A 129 -10.70 -12.24 -1.92
CA ARG A 129 -9.27 -12.45 -1.63
C ARG A 129 -8.43 -12.67 -2.89
N LYS A 130 -8.59 -11.82 -3.90
CA LYS A 130 -7.76 -11.89 -5.11
C LYS A 130 -6.30 -11.56 -4.76
N PRO A 131 -5.31 -12.37 -5.14
CA PRO A 131 -3.92 -12.11 -4.76
C PRO A 131 -3.38 -10.87 -5.49
N LEU A 132 -2.46 -10.15 -4.83
CA LEU A 132 -1.66 -9.09 -5.46
C LEU A 132 -1.01 -9.57 -6.77
N ASN A 133 -0.75 -8.65 -7.69
CA ASN A 133 0.01 -8.93 -8.91
C ASN A 133 1.14 -7.91 -9.18
N MET A 134 1.33 -6.94 -8.28
CA MET A 134 2.38 -5.94 -8.30
C MET A 134 2.78 -5.60 -6.86
N ILE A 135 4.06 -5.33 -6.64
CA ILE A 135 4.60 -4.88 -5.35
C ILE A 135 5.19 -3.46 -5.51
N LEU A 136 4.91 -2.59 -4.53
CA LEU A 136 5.59 -1.31 -4.37
C LEU A 136 6.13 -1.26 -2.94
N ASP A 137 7.45 -1.31 -2.77
CA ASP A 137 8.09 -1.58 -1.48
C ASP A 137 9.13 -0.51 -1.12
N ASP A 138 9.32 -0.33 0.17
CA ASP A 138 10.28 0.58 0.79
C ASP A 138 10.94 -0.16 1.97
N GLY A 139 12.13 -0.70 1.68
CA GLY A 139 12.95 -1.44 2.63
C GLY A 139 12.96 -2.95 2.41
N GLY A 140 12.04 -3.48 1.61
CA GLY A 140 12.02 -4.89 1.19
C GLY A 140 11.23 -5.84 2.09
N ASP A 141 10.53 -5.35 3.12
CA ASP A 141 9.83 -6.24 4.08
C ASP A 141 8.59 -6.91 3.46
N LEU A 142 7.83 -6.21 2.62
CA LEU A 142 6.72 -6.81 1.86
C LEU A 142 7.24 -7.83 0.84
N THR A 143 8.32 -7.49 0.15
CA THR A 143 8.99 -8.39 -0.80
C THR A 143 9.44 -9.66 -0.09
N ASN A 144 10.09 -9.55 1.08
CA ASN A 144 10.53 -10.70 1.86
C ASN A 144 9.35 -11.54 2.36
N MET A 145 8.26 -10.90 2.82
CA MET A 145 7.06 -11.62 3.24
C MET A 145 6.49 -12.48 2.10
N VAL A 146 6.39 -11.93 0.90
CA VAL A 146 5.93 -12.69 -0.28
C VAL A 146 6.90 -13.82 -0.63
N LEU A 147 8.20 -13.54 -0.72
CA LEU A 147 9.17 -14.53 -1.16
C LEU A 147 9.40 -15.66 -0.16
N ASP A 148 9.38 -15.35 1.13
CA ASP A 148 9.78 -16.30 2.18
C ASP A 148 8.56 -16.99 2.82
N GLN A 149 7.41 -16.32 2.91
CA GLN A 149 6.22 -16.83 3.60
C GLN A 149 5.08 -17.21 2.66
N TYR A 150 4.93 -16.52 1.52
CA TYR A 150 3.87 -16.76 0.52
C TYR A 150 4.42 -17.02 -0.90
N PRO A 151 5.40 -17.94 -1.06
CA PRO A 151 6.10 -18.13 -2.34
C PRO A 151 5.17 -18.56 -3.49
N GLU A 152 4.00 -19.13 -3.20
CA GLU A 152 2.98 -19.47 -4.18
C GLU A 152 2.43 -18.25 -4.94
N LEU A 153 2.44 -17.05 -4.33
CA LEU A 153 1.94 -15.82 -4.93
C LEU A 153 2.87 -15.28 -6.02
N VAL A 154 4.17 -15.61 -5.97
CA VAL A 154 5.21 -15.08 -6.86
C VAL A 154 4.87 -15.28 -8.33
N SER A 155 4.29 -16.44 -8.68
CA SER A 155 3.92 -16.76 -10.07
C SER A 155 2.88 -15.79 -10.67
N GLY A 156 2.10 -15.10 -9.84
CA GLY A 156 1.10 -14.13 -10.26
C GLY A 156 1.59 -12.68 -10.26
N ILE A 157 2.78 -12.41 -9.74
CA ILE A 157 3.34 -11.05 -9.59
C ILE A 157 4.15 -10.71 -10.84
N LYS A 158 3.79 -9.58 -11.49
CA LYS A 158 4.41 -9.13 -12.75
C LYS A 158 5.69 -8.33 -12.53
N GLY A 159 5.88 -7.78 -11.33
CA GLY A 159 7.06 -7.00 -10.99
C GLY A 159 6.94 -6.36 -9.61
N LEU A 160 8.07 -5.83 -9.16
CA LEU A 160 8.20 -5.03 -7.95
C LEU A 160 8.99 -3.74 -8.26
N SER A 161 8.67 -2.66 -7.57
CA SER A 161 9.49 -1.45 -7.50
C SER A 161 9.90 -1.20 -6.06
N GLU A 162 11.20 -0.97 -5.83
CA GLU A 162 11.77 -0.73 -4.50
C GLU A 162 12.33 0.69 -4.42
N GLU A 163 11.96 1.42 -3.36
CA GLU A 163 12.30 2.83 -3.20
C GLU A 163 13.70 3.05 -2.64
N THR A 164 14.17 2.18 -1.74
CA THR A 164 15.36 2.47 -0.93
C THR A 164 16.61 1.69 -1.32
N THR A 165 17.76 2.29 -1.05
CA THR A 165 19.07 1.63 -1.21
C THR A 165 19.16 0.32 -0.42
N THR A 166 18.57 0.27 0.79
CA THR A 166 18.58 -0.94 1.62
C THR A 166 17.76 -2.06 0.99
N GLY A 167 16.54 -1.78 0.53
CA GLY A 167 15.73 -2.78 -0.15
C GLY A 167 16.37 -3.22 -1.47
N VAL A 168 16.97 -2.30 -2.23
CA VAL A 168 17.71 -2.65 -3.46
C VAL A 168 18.88 -3.60 -3.14
N HIS A 169 19.63 -3.36 -2.07
CA HIS A 169 20.69 -4.28 -1.65
C HIS A 169 20.15 -5.68 -1.34
N ARG A 170 19.03 -5.77 -0.60
CA ARG A 170 18.35 -7.05 -0.29
C ARG A 170 17.89 -7.76 -1.56
N LEU A 171 17.45 -7.05 -2.59
CA LEU A 171 17.11 -7.64 -3.89
C LEU A 171 18.33 -8.26 -4.59
N TYR A 172 19.48 -7.60 -4.58
CA TYR A 172 20.72 -8.15 -5.14
C TYR A 172 21.22 -9.38 -4.38
N GLU A 173 21.03 -9.46 -3.06
CA GLU A 173 21.36 -10.65 -2.27
C GLU A 173 20.48 -11.87 -2.61
N ARG A 174 19.32 -11.65 -3.23
CA ARG A 174 18.38 -12.70 -3.66
C ARG A 174 18.62 -13.19 -5.10
N MET A 175 19.55 -12.56 -5.83
CA MET A 175 19.97 -12.97 -7.17
C MET A 175 21.09 -14.02 -7.12
#